data_AF-A0A412FKK2-F1
#
_entry.id   AF-A0A412FKK2-F1
#
_cell.length_a   1.000
_cell.length_b   1.000
_cell.length_c   1.000
_cell.angle_alpha   90.00
_cell.angle_beta   90.00
_cell.angle_gamma   90.00
#
_symmetry.space_group_name_H-M   'P 1'
#
loop_
_entity.id
_entity.type
_entity.pdbx_description
1 polymer ?
#
loop_
_entity_poly.entity_id
_entity_poly.type
_entity_poly.pdbx_seq_one_letter_code
_entity_poly.pdbx_strand_id
1 'polypeptide(L)'
;MNCLFKNMRTMCLAMIAGTLLLTVSCKDDDEATVTGFALDQTEVGFLNHGGVIEIKVATDETWTAISENDWCMLTPANGVGSVVCVIKADSSYLYKERYGKITFYSESGKSVEVAINQMGYEPTIQLTSEEVTIPSYAELDKSYIDIEATSNVAFEVVAPEDLDWLTLEGESKYTPSTTIPRKQKFRFRFKTYTEFDKVRSAQIKFNQTGKPITRAGEIQKELLKKIVTITQEKAPLIIPSREGDSLALLAMSRTLNLDGSGWVTSRPITHWNNVETEERTYHYSYGDIDKDSTEVRVISLRFSMFDTKESVPYQIKYLTELESFSAVGNSNAFTKKIVLGPEITTLKNLKSLSLMGYGISEFPPEMKNMTQLEELDMNGNNFLKLPMDILKGMTGLKYLNFGGNRVSGSVLNLQTDIPKKYTLETIGMGGNLPKEIFEMDNLEYLYLSYNYFYGSIPDMGYIGGVGKHNIMPNLKMLSLNLNRFTGKLPDWILWHPKLACWNPFILLFNQEGYDNLGKLAGFSNEPAKMSEFPEGANNRVCPDDGDEDAITTALKLPSLTKEDIETVPLNGHWRYYKLRGETWGTKFNNVW
;
A
#
# COMPACT_ATOMS: atom_id res chain seq x y z
N MET A 1 21.53 -22.42 -33.59
CA MET A 1 20.29 -23.22 -33.42
C MET A 1 20.23 -24.52 -34.25
N ASN A 2 21.13 -24.79 -35.23
CA ASN A 2 21.04 -26.02 -36.06
C ASN A 2 22.11 -27.12 -35.80
N CYS A 3 23.03 -26.96 -34.85
CA CYS A 3 24.00 -28.02 -34.49
C CYS A 3 23.62 -28.82 -33.22
N LEU A 4 22.75 -28.28 -32.34
CA LEU A 4 22.34 -28.95 -31.10
C LEU A 4 21.20 -29.97 -31.31
N PHE A 5 20.35 -29.77 -32.33
CA PHE A 5 19.30 -30.73 -32.69
C PHE A 5 19.84 -32.03 -33.33
N LYS A 6 21.08 -32.04 -33.82
CA LYS A 6 21.69 -33.22 -34.44
C LYS A 6 22.15 -34.25 -33.41
N ASN A 7 22.66 -33.80 -32.25
CA ASN A 7 23.15 -34.70 -31.20
C ASN A 7 22.04 -35.27 -30.29
N MET A 8 20.90 -34.57 -30.15
CA MET A 8 19.72 -35.14 -29.46
C MET A 8 19.01 -36.23 -30.27
N ARG A 9 19.02 -36.13 -31.62
CA ARG A 9 18.51 -37.21 -32.47
C ARG A 9 19.41 -38.45 -32.41
N THR A 10 20.73 -38.30 -32.34
CA THR A 10 21.65 -39.45 -32.28
C THR A 10 21.59 -40.20 -30.94
N MET A 11 21.28 -39.52 -29.82
CA MET A 11 21.08 -40.18 -28.52
C MET A 11 19.67 -40.77 -28.32
N CYS A 12 18.62 -40.16 -28.89
CA CYS A 12 17.28 -40.77 -28.91
C CYS A 12 17.15 -41.93 -29.92
N LEU A 13 17.99 -41.98 -30.96
CA LEU A 13 18.08 -43.12 -31.88
C LEU A 13 18.89 -44.29 -31.29
N ALA A 14 19.77 -44.06 -30.32
CA ALA A 14 20.53 -45.12 -29.66
C ALA A 14 19.72 -45.90 -28.60
N MET A 15 18.55 -45.39 -28.16
CA MET A 15 17.64 -46.10 -27.23
C MET A 15 16.33 -46.59 -27.88
N ILE A 16 16.19 -46.47 -29.20
CA ILE A 16 15.11 -47.13 -29.96
C ILE A 16 15.64 -48.30 -30.82
N ALA A 17 16.96 -48.47 -30.92
CA ALA A 17 17.59 -49.62 -31.58
C ALA A 17 17.83 -50.77 -30.58
N GLY A 18 16.74 -51.37 -30.10
CA GLY A 18 16.79 -52.52 -29.19
C GLY A 18 15.56 -53.41 -29.26
N THR A 19 14.67 -53.25 -30.24
CA THR A 19 13.71 -54.31 -30.58
C THR A 19 14.46 -55.42 -31.31
N LEU A 20 14.95 -56.38 -30.53
CA LEU A 20 15.32 -57.69 -31.05
C LEU A 20 14.07 -58.29 -31.71
N LEU A 21 14.09 -58.35 -33.05
CA LEU A 21 13.23 -59.20 -33.84
C LEU A 21 13.52 -60.65 -33.44
N LEU A 22 12.79 -61.18 -32.46
CA LEU A 22 12.63 -62.61 -32.29
C LEU A 22 11.76 -63.10 -33.45
N THR A 23 12.40 -63.60 -34.50
CA THR A 23 11.77 -64.52 -35.43
C THR A 23 11.21 -65.68 -34.64
N VAL A 24 9.88 -65.76 -34.54
CA VAL A 24 9.17 -66.98 -34.13
C VAL A 24 9.47 -68.03 -35.18
N SER A 25 10.49 -68.86 -34.91
CA SER A 25 10.61 -70.15 -35.53
C SER A 25 9.63 -71.05 -34.80
N CYS A 26 8.47 -71.32 -35.42
CA CYS A 26 7.65 -72.44 -35.00
C CYS A 26 8.45 -73.73 -35.20
N LYS A 27 8.99 -74.24 -34.11
CA LYS A 27 9.26 -75.66 -33.93
C LYS A 27 8.69 -76.03 -32.58
N ASP A 28 7.44 -76.47 -32.62
CA ASP A 28 6.89 -77.34 -31.59
C ASP A 28 7.66 -78.66 -31.59
N ASP A 29 7.67 -79.29 -30.43
CA ASP A 29 8.25 -80.59 -30.07
C ASP A 29 9.75 -80.59 -29.76
N ASP A 30 10.08 -80.24 -28.52
CA ASP A 30 10.44 -81.24 -27.50
C ASP A 30 10.67 -80.51 -26.15
N GLU A 31 10.07 -81.01 -25.07
CA GLU A 31 10.50 -80.67 -23.71
C GLU A 31 11.95 -81.12 -23.54
N ALA A 32 12.88 -80.24 -23.91
CA ALA A 32 14.27 -80.38 -23.54
C ALA A 32 14.30 -80.31 -22.01
N THR A 33 14.52 -81.46 -21.36
CA THR A 33 14.94 -81.52 -19.95
C THR A 33 16.04 -80.51 -19.76
N VAL A 34 15.74 -79.41 -19.05
CA VAL A 34 16.71 -78.36 -18.71
C VAL A 34 17.65 -78.96 -17.69
N THR A 35 18.69 -79.66 -18.13
CA THR A 35 19.76 -80.14 -17.27
C THR A 35 20.71 -78.98 -17.00
N GLY A 36 20.38 -78.10 -16.05
CA GLY A 36 21.20 -76.93 -15.75
C GLY A 36 20.51 -75.90 -14.87
N PHE A 37 21.30 -74.92 -14.41
CA PHE A 37 20.84 -73.77 -13.65
C PHE A 37 21.16 -72.50 -14.43
N ALA A 38 20.14 -71.88 -15.04
CA ALA A 38 20.31 -70.73 -15.92
C ALA A 38 19.25 -69.65 -15.65
N LEU A 39 19.63 -68.39 -15.93
CA LEU A 39 18.74 -67.23 -15.91
C LEU A 39 18.61 -66.70 -17.34
N ASP A 40 17.44 -66.18 -17.70
CA ASP A 40 17.22 -65.55 -19.01
C ASP A 40 17.94 -64.19 -19.16
N GLN A 41 18.25 -63.54 -18.05
CA GLN A 41 18.97 -62.27 -17.97
C GLN A 41 19.96 -62.27 -16.80
N THR A 42 21.12 -61.65 -17.00
CA THR A 42 22.15 -61.48 -15.95
C THR A 42 22.46 -60.01 -15.67
N GLU A 43 21.77 -59.09 -16.33
CA GLU A 43 21.87 -57.65 -16.10
C GLU A 43 20.49 -57.00 -16.29
N VAL A 44 20.06 -56.17 -15.35
CA VAL A 44 18.79 -55.44 -15.43
C VAL A 44 18.97 -53.96 -15.03
N GLY A 45 18.30 -53.08 -15.77
CA GLY A 45 18.41 -51.63 -15.63
C GLY A 45 17.10 -50.98 -15.21
N PHE A 46 17.11 -50.15 -14.17
CA PHE A 46 15.97 -49.35 -13.72
C PHE A 46 16.18 -47.86 -13.98
N LEU A 47 15.09 -47.17 -14.33
CA LEU A 47 15.06 -45.71 -14.27
C LEU A 47 15.10 -45.22 -12.82
N ASN A 48 15.34 -43.93 -12.65
CA ASN A 48 15.44 -43.25 -11.35
C ASN A 48 14.21 -43.42 -10.45
N HIS A 49 13.01 -43.55 -11.02
CA HIS A 49 11.78 -43.81 -10.26
C HIS A 49 11.57 -45.30 -9.88
N GLY A 50 12.53 -46.18 -10.20
CA GLY A 50 12.41 -47.62 -9.94
C GLY A 50 11.36 -48.29 -10.80
N GLY A 51 10.81 -49.40 -10.32
CA GLY A 51 9.80 -50.16 -11.04
C GLY A 51 9.95 -51.66 -10.83
N VAL A 52 9.48 -52.44 -11.80
CA VAL A 52 9.42 -53.90 -11.73
C VAL A 52 9.95 -54.49 -13.03
N ILE A 53 10.78 -55.54 -12.93
CA ILE A 53 11.32 -56.31 -14.06
C ILE A 53 11.15 -57.80 -13.76
N GLU A 54 10.75 -58.58 -14.75
CA GLU A 54 10.66 -60.04 -14.63
C GLU A 54 11.98 -60.71 -15.06
N ILE A 55 12.35 -61.78 -14.35
CA ILE A 55 13.49 -62.65 -14.65
C ILE A 55 13.05 -64.11 -14.56
N LYS A 56 13.46 -64.95 -15.50
CA LYS A 56 13.08 -66.36 -15.53
C LYS A 56 14.23 -67.24 -15.08
N VAL A 57 13.99 -68.02 -14.05
CA VAL A 57 14.88 -69.10 -13.62
C VAL A 57 14.50 -70.35 -14.40
N ALA A 58 15.46 -70.95 -15.11
CA ALA A 58 15.30 -72.19 -15.84
C ALA A 58 16.19 -73.27 -15.20
N THR A 59 15.56 -74.19 -14.47
CA THR A 59 16.23 -75.31 -13.79
C THR A 59 15.23 -76.41 -13.44
N ASP A 60 15.74 -77.62 -13.16
CA ASP A 60 15.06 -78.75 -12.55
C ASP A 60 15.39 -78.91 -11.05
N GLU A 61 16.29 -78.07 -10.52
CA GLU A 61 16.77 -78.10 -9.12
C GLU A 61 15.97 -77.17 -8.19
N THR A 62 16.15 -77.33 -6.87
CA THR A 62 15.73 -76.31 -5.89
C THR A 62 16.73 -75.16 -5.85
N TRP A 63 16.25 -73.95 -5.60
CA TRP A 63 17.10 -72.77 -5.61
C TRP A 63 16.65 -71.71 -4.61
N THR A 64 17.60 -70.87 -4.20
CA THR A 64 17.39 -69.68 -3.37
C THR A 64 18.07 -68.48 -4.00
N ALA A 65 17.62 -67.27 -3.68
CA ALA A 65 18.20 -66.05 -4.20
C ALA A 65 18.27 -64.98 -3.11
N ILE A 66 19.38 -64.27 -3.08
CA ILE A 66 19.68 -63.26 -2.06
C ILE A 66 19.95 -61.94 -2.78
N SER A 67 19.23 -60.89 -2.39
CA SER A 67 19.59 -59.53 -2.78
C SER A 67 20.64 -58.99 -1.82
N GLU A 68 21.74 -58.46 -2.35
CA GLU A 68 22.78 -57.82 -1.55
C GLU A 68 22.43 -56.37 -1.18
N ASN A 69 21.27 -55.88 -1.63
CA ASN A 69 20.86 -54.49 -1.43
C ASN A 69 19.42 -54.38 -0.90
N ASP A 70 19.20 -53.34 -0.09
CA ASP A 70 17.92 -53.04 0.56
C ASP A 70 16.91 -52.36 -0.38
N TRP A 71 17.37 -51.74 -1.45
CA TRP A 71 16.54 -50.99 -2.41
C TRP A 71 16.03 -51.82 -3.60
N CYS A 72 16.43 -53.09 -3.69
CA CYS A 72 16.07 -54.00 -4.76
C CYS A 72 15.67 -55.35 -4.16
N MET A 73 14.44 -55.79 -4.37
CA MET A 73 13.91 -57.03 -3.81
C MET A 73 13.50 -58.01 -4.91
N LEU A 74 13.64 -59.30 -4.64
CA LEU A 74 13.22 -60.39 -5.52
C LEU A 74 12.01 -61.13 -4.92
N THR A 75 11.04 -61.51 -5.75
CA THR A 75 9.92 -62.38 -5.33
C THR A 75 9.53 -63.36 -6.44
N PRO A 76 9.46 -64.69 -6.19
CA PRO A 76 9.86 -65.34 -4.94
C PRO A 76 11.39 -65.39 -4.79
N ALA A 77 11.88 -65.40 -3.54
CA ALA A 77 13.31 -65.49 -3.22
C ALA A 77 13.83 -66.93 -3.14
N ASN A 78 12.96 -67.92 -3.37
CA ASN A 78 13.27 -69.34 -3.47
C ASN A 78 12.23 -70.03 -4.36
N GLY A 79 12.57 -71.20 -4.86
CA GLY A 79 11.67 -71.96 -5.72
C GLY A 79 12.17 -73.37 -6.02
N VAL A 80 11.31 -74.15 -6.67
CA VAL A 80 11.61 -75.48 -7.18
C VAL A 80 11.32 -75.50 -8.65
N GLY A 81 12.30 -75.91 -9.45
CA GLY A 81 12.18 -75.91 -10.90
C GLY A 81 12.12 -74.50 -11.50
N SER A 82 11.61 -74.41 -12.72
CA SER A 82 11.59 -73.17 -13.48
C SER A 82 10.47 -72.22 -13.02
N VAL A 83 10.82 -70.97 -12.72
CA VAL A 83 9.92 -69.97 -12.12
C VAL A 83 10.20 -68.59 -12.72
N VAL A 84 9.14 -67.79 -12.93
CA VAL A 84 9.27 -66.36 -13.22
C VAL A 84 9.34 -65.61 -11.89
N CYS A 85 10.45 -64.93 -11.66
CA CYS A 85 10.66 -64.07 -10.51
C CYS A 85 10.50 -62.60 -10.90
N VAL A 86 10.14 -61.79 -9.92
CA VAL A 86 9.90 -60.36 -10.07
C VAL A 86 10.94 -59.62 -9.25
N ILE A 87 11.76 -58.82 -9.93
CA ILE A 87 12.69 -57.87 -9.31
C ILE A 87 11.96 -56.52 -9.20
N LYS A 88 11.82 -56.01 -7.98
CA LYS A 88 11.25 -54.69 -7.69
C LYS A 88 12.32 -53.77 -7.13
N ALA A 89 12.53 -52.62 -7.77
CA ALA A 89 13.43 -51.58 -7.28
C ALA A 89 12.65 -50.35 -6.80
N ASP A 90 13.03 -49.83 -5.64
CA ASP A 90 12.52 -48.56 -5.11
C ASP A 90 13.08 -47.36 -5.90
N SER A 91 12.45 -46.19 -5.76
CA SER A 91 13.00 -44.94 -6.30
C SER A 91 14.41 -44.68 -5.78
N SER A 92 15.28 -44.17 -6.65
CA SER A 92 16.64 -43.80 -6.28
C SER A 92 16.64 -42.61 -5.33
N TYR A 93 17.39 -42.73 -4.23
CA TYR A 93 17.69 -41.61 -3.33
C TYR A 93 19.05 -40.95 -3.65
N LEU A 94 19.59 -41.20 -4.85
CA LEU A 94 20.91 -40.74 -5.28
C LEU A 94 20.81 -39.87 -6.54
N TYR A 95 21.78 -38.98 -6.72
CA TYR A 95 21.96 -38.21 -7.96
C TYR A 95 22.67 -38.98 -9.07
N LYS A 96 23.44 -40.01 -8.70
CA LYS A 96 24.16 -40.86 -9.64
C LYS A 96 23.53 -42.25 -9.72
N GLU A 97 23.96 -43.00 -10.74
CA GLU A 97 23.67 -44.42 -10.86
C GLU A 97 24.09 -45.19 -9.59
N ARG A 98 23.28 -46.19 -9.21
CA ARG A 98 23.62 -47.17 -8.18
C ARG A 98 23.58 -48.57 -8.75
N TYR A 99 24.52 -49.36 -8.28
CA TYR A 99 24.66 -50.75 -8.69
C TYR A 99 24.31 -51.64 -7.52
N GLY A 100 23.68 -52.76 -7.85
CA GLY A 100 23.32 -53.80 -6.91
C GLY A 100 23.50 -55.17 -7.52
N LYS A 101 23.26 -56.18 -6.71
CA LYS A 101 23.44 -57.56 -7.14
C LYS A 101 22.43 -58.48 -6.47
N ILE A 102 21.87 -59.40 -7.25
CA ILE A 102 21.07 -60.51 -6.75
C ILE A 102 21.80 -61.80 -7.14
N THR A 103 22.10 -62.63 -6.16
CA THR A 103 22.80 -63.90 -6.39
C THR A 103 21.82 -65.05 -6.20
N PHE A 104 21.67 -65.85 -7.25
CA PHE A 104 20.88 -67.08 -7.27
C PHE A 104 21.80 -68.27 -6.96
N TYR A 105 21.38 -69.15 -6.06
CA TYR A 105 22.09 -70.35 -5.63
C TYR A 105 21.23 -71.58 -5.93
N SER A 106 21.80 -72.54 -6.65
CA SER A 106 21.20 -73.85 -6.88
C SER A 106 21.61 -74.85 -5.80
N GLU A 107 20.80 -75.89 -5.62
CA GLU A 107 21.11 -77.02 -4.72
C GLU A 107 22.41 -77.74 -5.09
N SER A 108 22.74 -77.82 -6.39
CA SER A 108 24.01 -78.40 -6.86
C SER A 108 25.25 -77.53 -6.58
N GLY A 109 25.10 -76.37 -5.94
CA GLY A 109 26.19 -75.48 -5.55
C GLY A 109 26.65 -74.50 -6.64
N LYS A 110 25.94 -74.41 -7.78
CA LYS A 110 26.17 -73.36 -8.78
C LYS A 110 25.55 -72.04 -8.31
N SER A 111 26.19 -70.92 -8.66
CA SER A 111 25.65 -69.58 -8.43
C SER A 111 25.66 -68.76 -9.71
N VAL A 112 24.62 -67.94 -9.89
CA VAL A 112 24.50 -66.98 -11.00
C VAL A 112 24.20 -65.61 -10.40
N GLU A 113 24.97 -64.62 -10.83
CA GLU A 113 24.83 -63.24 -10.38
C GLU A 113 24.04 -62.43 -11.41
N VAL A 114 23.07 -61.65 -10.93
CA VAL A 114 22.34 -60.66 -11.72
C VAL A 114 22.80 -59.27 -11.30
N ALA A 115 23.46 -58.56 -12.21
CA ALA A 115 23.85 -57.17 -12.00
C ALA A 115 22.63 -56.26 -12.13
N ILE A 116 22.39 -55.41 -11.12
CA ILE A 116 21.31 -54.43 -11.13
C ILE A 116 21.95 -53.05 -11.31
N ASN A 117 21.54 -52.28 -12.32
CA ASN A 117 21.86 -50.86 -12.42
C ASN A 117 20.57 -50.03 -12.26
N GLN A 118 20.63 -48.93 -11.52
CA GLN A 118 19.55 -47.96 -11.47
C GLN A 118 20.06 -46.52 -11.60
N MET A 119 19.40 -45.76 -12.49
CA MET A 119 19.69 -44.34 -12.69
C MET A 119 19.47 -43.49 -11.43
N GLY A 120 20.28 -42.45 -11.24
CA GLY A 120 20.03 -41.40 -10.24
C GLY A 120 19.06 -40.33 -10.74
N TYR A 121 18.58 -39.48 -9.85
CA TYR A 121 17.86 -38.27 -10.25
C TYR A 121 18.86 -37.18 -10.66
N GLU A 122 18.81 -36.73 -11.91
CA GLU A 122 19.64 -35.60 -12.32
C GLU A 122 19.31 -34.33 -11.52
N PRO A 123 20.32 -33.55 -11.08
CA PRO A 123 20.09 -32.25 -10.47
C PRO A 123 19.26 -31.37 -11.41
N THR A 124 18.14 -30.85 -10.92
CA THR A 124 17.14 -30.15 -11.74
C THR A 124 16.57 -28.97 -10.98
N ILE A 125 16.41 -27.85 -11.69
CA ILE A 125 15.50 -26.76 -11.36
C ILE A 125 14.66 -26.54 -12.62
N GLN A 126 13.37 -26.83 -12.54
CA GLN A 126 12.44 -26.67 -13.66
C GLN A 126 11.33 -25.70 -13.28
N LEU A 127 11.17 -24.65 -14.07
CA LEU A 127 10.12 -23.66 -13.90
C LEU A 127 8.89 -24.04 -14.72
N THR A 128 7.71 -23.67 -14.24
CA THR A 128 6.45 -23.94 -14.95
C THR A 128 6.25 -22.99 -16.13
N SER A 129 6.79 -21.77 -16.04
CA SER A 129 6.93 -20.83 -17.15
C SER A 129 8.24 -20.05 -17.03
N GLU A 130 8.84 -19.70 -18.16
CA GLU A 130 9.99 -18.79 -18.24
C GLU A 130 9.58 -17.34 -18.48
N GLU A 131 8.33 -17.11 -18.89
CA GLU A 131 7.75 -15.78 -19.11
C GLU A 131 6.35 -15.69 -18.49
N VAL A 132 6.09 -14.60 -17.78
CA VAL A 132 4.78 -14.33 -17.17
C VAL A 132 4.38 -12.89 -17.45
N THR A 133 3.19 -12.70 -18.00
CA THR A 133 2.59 -11.37 -18.15
C THR A 133 1.52 -11.17 -17.09
N ILE A 134 1.59 -10.05 -16.38
CA ILE A 134 0.65 -9.68 -15.32
C ILE A 134 -0.12 -8.41 -15.72
N PRO A 135 -1.37 -8.23 -15.28
CA PRO A 135 -2.14 -7.06 -15.65
C PRO A 135 -1.52 -5.78 -15.07
N SER A 136 -1.81 -4.66 -15.71
CA SER A 136 -1.43 -3.33 -15.22
C SER A 136 -2.03 -3.00 -13.84
N TYR A 137 -3.12 -3.69 -13.48
CA TYR A 137 -3.83 -3.54 -12.21
C TYR A 137 -4.50 -4.86 -11.78
N ALA A 138 -4.53 -5.09 -10.46
CA ALA A 138 -5.42 -6.03 -9.80
C ALA A 138 -5.76 -5.51 -8.40
N GLU A 139 -6.91 -5.92 -7.84
CA GLU A 139 -7.29 -5.66 -6.45
C GLU A 139 -6.22 -6.18 -5.47
N LEU A 140 -6.12 -5.61 -4.27
CA LEU A 140 -5.03 -5.89 -3.32
C LEU A 140 -4.91 -7.37 -2.93
N ASP A 141 -6.03 -8.08 -2.83
CA ASP A 141 -6.08 -9.52 -2.53
C ASP A 141 -5.67 -10.38 -3.74
N LYS A 142 -5.79 -9.83 -4.96
CA LYS A 142 -5.48 -10.47 -6.24
C LYS A 142 -4.18 -9.98 -6.88
N SER A 143 -3.49 -9.01 -6.28
CA SER A 143 -2.25 -8.42 -6.79
C SER A 143 -1.02 -9.30 -6.54
N TYR A 144 -1.14 -10.58 -6.90
CA TYR A 144 -0.03 -11.53 -6.82
C TYR A 144 -0.02 -12.49 -8.01
N ILE A 145 1.15 -13.06 -8.25
CA ILE A 145 1.34 -14.24 -9.09
C ILE A 145 2.13 -15.28 -8.33
N ASP A 146 1.91 -16.53 -8.71
CA ASP A 146 2.64 -17.65 -8.14
C ASP A 146 3.51 -18.31 -9.22
N ILE A 147 4.82 -18.36 -8.96
CA ILE A 147 5.80 -19.07 -9.78
C ILE A 147 6.07 -20.43 -9.16
N GLU A 148 5.86 -21.49 -9.94
CA GLU A 148 6.11 -22.87 -9.50
C GLU A 148 7.43 -23.38 -10.06
N ALA A 149 8.30 -23.85 -9.16
CA ALA A 149 9.58 -24.48 -9.48
C ALA A 149 9.60 -25.92 -8.95
N THR A 150 9.93 -26.87 -9.81
CA THR A 150 10.19 -28.27 -9.43
C THR A 150 11.69 -28.49 -9.32
N SER A 151 12.17 -28.83 -8.13
CA SER A 151 13.60 -28.96 -7.85
C SER A 151 13.93 -30.10 -6.90
N ASN A 152 15.08 -30.73 -7.15
CA ASN A 152 15.76 -31.63 -6.20
C ASN A 152 17.09 -31.06 -5.70
N VAL A 153 17.47 -29.84 -6.07
CA VAL A 153 18.65 -29.13 -5.52
C VAL A 153 18.24 -27.91 -4.72
N ALA A 154 19.10 -27.51 -3.78
CA ALA A 154 18.91 -26.26 -3.06
C ALA A 154 19.11 -25.07 -4.01
N PHE A 155 18.32 -24.03 -3.87
CA PHE A 155 18.45 -22.80 -4.65
C PHE A 155 17.95 -21.59 -3.88
N GLU A 156 18.34 -20.41 -4.38
CA GLU A 156 17.83 -19.12 -3.94
C GLU A 156 17.14 -18.40 -5.09
N VAL A 157 16.12 -17.63 -4.73
CA VAL A 157 15.31 -16.77 -5.60
C VAL A 157 15.80 -15.35 -5.41
N VAL A 158 16.31 -14.76 -6.48
CA VAL A 158 16.95 -13.44 -6.48
C VAL A 158 16.20 -12.53 -7.43
N ALA A 159 15.60 -11.48 -6.87
CA ALA A 159 15.04 -10.36 -7.61
C ALA A 159 16.10 -9.24 -7.80
N PRO A 160 16.01 -8.40 -8.84
CA PRO A 160 16.81 -7.18 -8.95
C PRO A 160 16.68 -6.28 -7.71
N GLU A 161 17.76 -5.60 -7.30
CA GLU A 161 17.79 -4.76 -6.09
C GLU A 161 16.86 -3.53 -6.21
N ASP A 162 16.76 -2.93 -7.40
CA ASP A 162 15.98 -1.71 -7.65
C ASP A 162 14.51 -1.98 -8.04
N LEU A 163 13.93 -3.10 -7.58
CA LEU A 163 12.58 -3.50 -7.95
C LEU A 163 11.56 -3.04 -6.90
N ASP A 164 10.91 -1.91 -7.16
CA ASP A 164 9.94 -1.30 -6.24
C ASP A 164 8.50 -1.80 -6.44
N TRP A 165 8.19 -2.40 -7.59
CA TRP A 165 6.85 -2.78 -8.02
C TRP A 165 6.54 -4.27 -7.92
N LEU A 166 7.52 -5.14 -7.62
CA LEU A 166 7.32 -6.58 -7.48
C LEU A 166 8.12 -7.10 -6.29
N THR A 167 7.48 -7.85 -5.40
CA THR A 167 8.08 -8.29 -4.13
C THR A 167 7.78 -9.76 -3.89
N LEU A 168 8.81 -10.54 -3.58
CA LEU A 168 8.67 -11.93 -3.14
C LEU A 168 8.09 -11.98 -1.72
N GLU A 169 7.02 -12.75 -1.53
CA GLU A 169 6.49 -13.05 -0.20
C GLU A 169 7.13 -14.33 0.37
N GLY A 170 7.53 -14.27 1.64
CA GLY A 170 8.05 -15.43 2.37
C GLY A 170 9.52 -15.70 2.12
N GLU A 171 9.89 -16.99 2.05
CA GLU A 171 11.29 -17.41 1.94
C GLU A 171 11.83 -17.32 0.51
N SER A 172 13.03 -16.76 0.39
CA SER A 172 13.77 -16.71 -0.87
C SER A 172 14.62 -17.94 -1.13
N LYS A 173 14.64 -18.92 -0.24
CA LYS A 173 15.48 -20.11 -0.36
C LYS A 173 14.63 -21.37 -0.32
N TYR A 174 15.06 -22.36 -1.07
CA TYR A 174 14.49 -23.70 -1.04
C TYR A 174 15.61 -24.70 -0.80
N THR A 175 15.42 -25.59 0.16
CA THR A 175 16.33 -26.71 0.43
C THR A 175 15.53 -28.01 0.38
N PRO A 176 15.81 -28.89 -0.59
CA PRO A 176 15.09 -30.15 -0.74
C PRO A 176 15.49 -31.13 0.38
N SER A 177 14.54 -31.94 0.82
CA SER A 177 14.78 -33.02 1.79
C SER A 177 15.24 -34.34 1.15
N THR A 178 15.08 -34.48 -0.17
CA THR A 178 15.39 -35.71 -0.92
C THR A 178 15.93 -35.38 -2.31
N THR A 179 16.57 -36.34 -2.99
CA THR A 179 16.99 -36.22 -4.40
C THR A 179 15.84 -36.31 -5.41
N ILE A 180 14.63 -36.65 -4.96
CA ILE A 180 13.43 -36.69 -5.79
C ILE A 180 12.93 -35.25 -6.00
N PRO A 181 12.75 -34.78 -7.25
CA PRO A 181 12.26 -33.44 -7.51
C PRO A 181 10.88 -33.19 -6.88
N ARG A 182 10.76 -32.08 -6.16
CA ARG A 182 9.50 -31.64 -5.54
C ARG A 182 9.13 -30.25 -6.05
N LYS A 183 7.83 -30.02 -6.18
CA LYS A 183 7.26 -28.73 -6.57
C LYS A 183 7.20 -27.80 -5.36
N GLN A 184 7.72 -26.58 -5.53
CA GLN A 184 7.65 -25.48 -4.60
C GLN A 184 7.05 -24.25 -5.30
N LYS A 185 6.24 -23.49 -4.54
CA LYS A 185 5.51 -22.33 -5.03
C LYS A 185 6.09 -21.06 -4.40
N PHE A 186 6.32 -20.03 -5.21
CA PHE A 186 6.88 -18.73 -4.80
C PHE A 186 5.91 -17.63 -5.22
N ARG A 187 5.40 -16.89 -4.23
CA ARG A 187 4.41 -15.84 -4.47
C ARG A 187 5.09 -14.49 -4.62
N PHE A 188 4.80 -13.80 -5.72
CA PHE A 188 5.22 -12.43 -5.94
C PHE A 188 4.02 -11.51 -5.90
N ARG A 189 4.03 -10.51 -5.02
CA ARG A 189 3.08 -9.40 -5.06
C ARG A 189 3.54 -8.34 -6.02
N PHE A 190 2.62 -7.74 -6.76
CA PHE A 190 2.91 -6.63 -7.65
C PHE A 190 2.10 -5.39 -7.28
N LYS A 191 2.68 -4.22 -7.53
CA LYS A 191 2.02 -2.92 -7.40
C LYS A 191 1.29 -2.57 -8.69
N THR A 192 0.25 -1.75 -8.56
CA THR A 192 -0.44 -1.14 -9.71
C THR A 192 0.57 -0.35 -10.54
N TYR A 193 0.40 -0.41 -11.87
CA TYR A 193 1.27 0.32 -12.77
C TYR A 193 0.89 1.81 -12.85
N THR A 194 1.71 2.62 -12.20
CA THR A 194 1.54 4.06 -11.97
C THR A 194 2.60 4.88 -12.70
N GLU A 195 3.23 4.36 -13.75
CA GLU A 195 4.32 5.07 -14.46
C GLU A 195 4.25 4.80 -15.96
N PHE A 196 3.18 5.31 -16.61
CA PHE A 196 2.69 4.91 -17.95
C PHE A 196 3.70 4.87 -19.11
N ASP A 197 4.88 5.46 -18.95
CA ASP A 197 5.96 5.54 -19.94
C ASP A 197 7.04 4.44 -19.80
N LYS A 198 7.18 3.81 -18.62
CA LYS A 198 8.25 2.83 -18.34
C LYS A 198 7.84 1.36 -18.46
N VAL A 199 8.47 0.61 -19.36
CA VAL A 199 8.26 -0.86 -19.39
C VAL A 199 8.67 -1.48 -18.05
N ARG A 200 7.71 -2.07 -17.33
CA ARG A 200 7.95 -2.84 -16.11
C ARG A 200 8.19 -4.30 -16.46
N SER A 201 9.47 -4.69 -16.48
CA SER A 201 9.89 -6.07 -16.66
C SER A 201 11.02 -6.40 -15.70
N ALA A 202 10.98 -7.59 -15.10
CA ALA A 202 11.98 -8.05 -14.14
C ALA A 202 12.37 -9.49 -14.42
N GLN A 203 13.67 -9.77 -14.36
CA GLN A 203 14.22 -11.12 -14.44
C GLN A 203 14.49 -11.65 -13.03
N ILE A 204 13.68 -12.62 -12.61
CA ILE A 204 13.84 -13.31 -11.34
C ILE A 204 14.71 -14.54 -11.55
N LYS A 205 15.81 -14.62 -10.81
CA LYS A 205 16.81 -15.69 -10.95
C LYS A 205 16.58 -16.76 -9.89
N PHE A 206 16.56 -18.02 -10.31
CA PHE A 206 16.54 -19.20 -9.46
C PHE A 206 17.94 -19.83 -9.56
N ASN A 207 18.81 -19.46 -8.62
CA ASN A 207 20.22 -19.85 -8.62
C ASN A 207 20.44 -21.00 -7.66
N GLN A 208 20.93 -22.13 -8.15
CA GLN A 208 21.30 -23.24 -7.30
C GLN A 208 22.33 -22.81 -6.26
N THR A 209 22.11 -23.20 -5.00
CA THR A 209 23.00 -22.93 -3.88
C THR A 209 23.70 -24.22 -3.46
N GLY A 210 25.03 -24.22 -3.57
CA GLY A 210 25.83 -25.40 -3.26
C GLY A 210 25.78 -26.49 -4.34
N LYS A 211 26.82 -27.32 -4.36
CA LYS A 211 26.91 -28.46 -5.27
C LYS A 211 26.14 -29.65 -4.68
N PRO A 212 25.50 -30.51 -5.49
CA PRO A 212 24.91 -31.75 -5.01
C PRO A 212 26.04 -32.64 -4.48
N ILE A 213 26.03 -32.92 -3.17
CA ILE A 213 27.00 -33.83 -2.56
C ILE A 213 26.49 -35.26 -2.77
N THR A 214 27.23 -36.09 -3.49
CA THR A 214 26.93 -37.53 -3.55
C THR A 214 27.78 -38.31 -2.56
N ARG A 215 27.32 -39.51 -2.18
CA ARG A 215 28.12 -40.52 -1.46
C ARG A 215 29.41 -40.95 -2.21
N ALA A 216 29.64 -40.49 -3.44
CA ALA A 216 30.81 -40.82 -4.25
C ALA A 216 31.55 -39.59 -4.83
N GLY A 217 31.34 -38.39 -4.26
CA GLY A 217 32.00 -37.15 -4.68
C GLY A 217 31.09 -36.16 -5.42
N GLU A 218 31.58 -34.93 -5.63
CA GLU A 218 30.85 -33.83 -6.30
C GLU A 218 30.64 -34.12 -7.80
N ILE A 219 29.42 -33.87 -8.33
CA ILE A 219 29.06 -34.24 -9.71
C ILE A 219 28.80 -33.06 -10.67
N GLN A 220 28.68 -31.80 -10.21
CA GLN A 220 28.39 -30.69 -11.13
C GLN A 220 29.58 -29.76 -11.38
N LYS A 221 29.92 -29.59 -12.67
CA LYS A 221 30.89 -28.59 -13.14
C LYS A 221 30.35 -27.16 -13.09
N GLU A 222 29.04 -26.96 -13.19
CA GLU A 222 28.39 -25.65 -13.05
C GLU A 222 27.05 -25.74 -12.32
N LEU A 223 26.76 -24.73 -11.49
CA LEU A 223 25.50 -24.60 -10.75
C LEU A 223 24.38 -24.18 -11.71
N LEU A 224 23.19 -24.78 -11.53
CA LEU A 224 22.03 -24.47 -12.34
C LEU A 224 21.56 -23.02 -12.08
N LYS A 225 21.24 -22.33 -13.17
CA LYS A 225 20.65 -20.99 -13.15
C LYS A 225 19.44 -20.97 -14.06
N LYS A 226 18.30 -20.61 -13.50
CA LYS A 226 17.03 -20.46 -14.23
C LYS A 226 16.50 -19.05 -14.05
N ILE A 227 15.79 -18.54 -15.05
CA ILE A 227 15.27 -17.17 -15.05
C ILE A 227 13.79 -17.22 -15.42
N VAL A 228 12.98 -16.46 -14.68
CA VAL A 228 11.62 -16.10 -15.10
C VAL A 228 11.62 -14.61 -15.41
N THR A 229 11.14 -14.24 -16.60
CA THR A 229 10.87 -12.85 -16.95
C THR A 229 9.41 -12.54 -16.63
N ILE A 230 9.19 -11.60 -15.70
CA ILE A 230 7.85 -11.12 -15.33
C ILE A 230 7.68 -9.74 -15.97
N THR A 231 6.67 -9.57 -16.80
CA THR A 231 6.34 -8.31 -17.48
C THR A 231 4.95 -7.85 -17.06
N GLN A 232 4.82 -6.59 -16.65
CA GLN A 232 3.53 -5.99 -16.35
C GLN A 232 2.98 -5.27 -17.59
N GLU A 233 1.73 -5.54 -17.94
CA GLU A 233 1.03 -4.87 -19.04
C GLU A 233 1.05 -3.36 -18.85
N LYS A 234 1.09 -2.61 -19.96
CA LYS A 234 1.01 -1.16 -19.90
C LYS A 234 -0.38 -0.69 -19.50
N ALA A 235 -0.45 0.23 -18.54
CA ALA A 235 -1.68 0.96 -18.29
C ALA A 235 -1.92 1.96 -19.44
N PRO A 236 -3.19 2.28 -19.77
CA PRO A 236 -3.51 3.28 -20.78
C PRO A 236 -2.83 4.61 -20.48
N LEU A 237 -2.33 5.28 -21.52
CA LEU A 237 -1.73 6.60 -21.39
C LEU A 237 -2.80 7.60 -20.93
N ILE A 238 -2.52 8.29 -19.82
CA ILE A 238 -3.38 9.37 -19.34
C ILE A 238 -2.89 10.70 -19.92
N ILE A 239 -3.78 11.38 -20.63
CA ILE A 239 -3.61 12.75 -21.12
C ILE A 239 -4.76 13.62 -20.56
N PRO A 240 -4.59 14.92 -20.30
CA PRO A 240 -5.67 15.87 -20.05
C PRO A 240 -6.65 15.88 -21.20
N SER A 241 -7.67 15.06 -21.03
CA SER A 241 -8.83 14.95 -21.89
C SER A 241 -10.00 14.39 -21.08
N ARG A 242 -11.21 14.39 -21.63
CA ARG A 242 -12.35 13.72 -21.00
C ARG A 242 -12.08 12.24 -20.70
N GLU A 243 -11.42 11.54 -21.63
CA GLU A 243 -11.05 10.13 -21.44
C GLU A 243 -9.97 9.99 -20.38
N GLY A 244 -8.95 10.84 -20.41
CA GLY A 244 -7.88 10.76 -19.43
C GLY A 244 -8.31 11.18 -18.03
N ASP A 245 -9.27 12.09 -17.87
CA ASP A 245 -9.88 12.37 -16.56
C ASP A 245 -10.51 11.09 -16.00
N SER A 246 -11.24 10.33 -16.83
CA SER A 246 -11.84 9.05 -16.43
C SER A 246 -10.77 8.03 -16.03
N LEU A 247 -9.68 7.91 -16.82
CA LEU A 247 -8.56 7.02 -16.51
C LEU A 247 -7.82 7.45 -15.23
N ALA A 248 -7.65 8.75 -15.01
CA ALA A 248 -6.98 9.30 -13.82
C ALA A 248 -7.78 8.99 -12.58
N LEU A 249 -9.08 9.26 -12.58
CA LEU A 249 -9.97 8.94 -11.47
C LEU A 249 -9.97 7.44 -11.15
N LEU A 250 -10.07 6.57 -12.17
CA LEU A 250 -10.01 5.12 -11.96
C LEU A 250 -8.65 4.68 -11.40
N ALA A 251 -7.55 5.23 -11.89
CA ALA A 251 -6.22 4.92 -11.37
C ALA A 251 -6.06 5.38 -9.91
N MET A 252 -6.49 6.59 -9.58
CA MET A 252 -6.48 7.13 -8.22
C MET A 252 -7.35 6.29 -7.28
N SER A 253 -8.55 5.93 -7.72
CA SER A 253 -9.49 5.07 -6.97
C SER A 253 -8.87 3.72 -6.64
N ARG A 254 -8.14 3.13 -7.57
CA ARG A 254 -7.45 1.85 -7.39
C ARG A 254 -6.28 1.98 -6.41
N THR A 255 -5.48 3.05 -6.54
CA THR A 255 -4.36 3.31 -5.63
C THR A 255 -4.81 3.55 -4.20
N LEU A 256 -5.94 4.23 -4.02
CA LEU A 256 -6.52 4.55 -2.71
C LEU A 256 -7.46 3.47 -2.18
N ASN A 257 -7.63 2.36 -2.91
CA ASN A 257 -8.54 1.27 -2.58
C ASN A 257 -9.97 1.76 -2.25
N LEU A 258 -10.51 2.64 -3.10
CA LEU A 258 -11.86 3.21 -2.98
C LEU A 258 -12.95 2.20 -3.43
N ASP A 259 -12.92 0.98 -2.89
CA ASP A 259 -13.86 -0.12 -3.17
C ASP A 259 -15.26 0.27 -2.67
N GLY A 260 -15.96 1.12 -3.40
CA GLY A 260 -17.20 1.74 -2.95
C GLY A 260 -17.53 3.09 -3.57
N SER A 261 -16.73 3.60 -4.51
CA SER A 261 -17.04 4.85 -5.23
C SER A 261 -18.41 4.83 -5.95
N GLY A 262 -18.94 3.64 -6.24
CA GLY A 262 -20.20 3.45 -6.95
C GLY A 262 -20.11 3.80 -8.43
N TRP A 263 -18.90 4.00 -8.94
CA TRP A 263 -18.67 4.36 -10.33
C TRP A 263 -18.88 3.15 -11.24
N VAL A 264 -19.79 3.30 -12.19
CA VAL A 264 -20.04 2.29 -13.22
C VAL A 264 -19.34 2.77 -14.49
N THR A 265 -18.26 2.10 -14.88
CA THR A 265 -17.42 2.50 -16.02
C THR A 265 -18.15 2.45 -17.37
N SER A 266 -19.29 1.77 -17.45
CA SER A 266 -20.17 1.79 -18.63
C SER A 266 -21.05 3.05 -18.70
N ARG A 267 -21.05 3.91 -17.69
CA ARG A 267 -21.77 5.19 -17.66
C ARG A 267 -20.80 6.36 -17.84
N PRO A 268 -21.23 7.47 -18.45
CA PRO A 268 -20.42 8.68 -18.53
C PRO A 268 -20.00 9.17 -17.15
N ILE A 269 -18.79 9.75 -17.07
CA ILE A 269 -18.21 10.35 -15.84
C ILE A 269 -19.14 11.39 -15.17
N THR A 270 -20.05 12.01 -15.92
CA THR A 270 -21.08 12.93 -15.41
C THR A 270 -22.09 12.27 -14.43
N HIS A 271 -22.12 10.93 -14.37
CA HIS A 271 -22.98 10.17 -13.47
C HIS A 271 -22.20 9.55 -12.29
N TRP A 272 -20.91 9.84 -12.19
CA TRP A 272 -20.06 9.29 -11.13
C TRP A 272 -20.26 10.12 -9.86
N ASN A 273 -20.62 9.46 -8.76
CA ASN A 273 -20.80 10.14 -7.47
C ASN A 273 -19.51 10.86 -7.07
N ASN A 274 -19.65 12.04 -6.44
CA ASN A 274 -18.54 12.86 -5.96
C ASN A 274 -17.60 13.37 -7.08
N VAL A 275 -18.10 13.45 -8.30
CA VAL A 275 -17.42 14.04 -9.46
C VAL A 275 -18.34 15.08 -10.07
N GLU A 276 -17.86 16.32 -10.20
CA GLU A 276 -18.56 17.36 -10.94
C GLU A 276 -17.76 17.70 -12.19
N THR A 277 -18.48 17.95 -13.28
CA THR A 277 -17.89 18.16 -14.59
C THR A 277 -18.54 19.34 -15.29
N GLU A 278 -17.75 20.07 -16.08
CA GLU A 278 -18.22 21.20 -16.86
C GLU A 278 -17.57 21.19 -18.24
N GLU A 279 -18.22 21.78 -19.23
CA GLU A 279 -17.58 22.03 -20.53
C GLU A 279 -16.51 23.11 -20.38
N ARG A 280 -15.27 22.78 -20.73
CA ARG A 280 -14.13 23.69 -20.63
C ARG A 280 -13.39 23.75 -21.96
N THR A 281 -13.02 24.96 -22.35
CA THR A 281 -12.06 25.21 -23.43
C THR A 281 -10.69 25.36 -22.81
N TYR A 282 -9.76 24.46 -23.17
CA TYR A 282 -8.41 24.45 -22.63
C TYR A 282 -7.40 24.13 -23.75
N HIS A 283 -6.18 24.58 -23.53
CA HIS A 283 -5.04 24.26 -24.38
C HIS A 283 -4.22 23.17 -23.71
N TYR A 284 -3.83 22.14 -24.46
CA TYR A 284 -2.96 21.09 -23.93
C TYR A 284 -1.91 20.64 -24.94
N SER A 285 -0.69 20.45 -24.40
CA SER A 285 0.47 19.97 -25.13
C SER A 285 1.11 18.77 -24.42
N TYR A 286 1.28 17.65 -25.13
CA TYR A 286 2.01 16.46 -24.67
C TYR A 286 2.51 15.57 -25.80
N GLY A 287 3.82 15.34 -25.79
CA GLY A 287 4.48 14.66 -26.90
C GLY A 287 4.21 15.45 -28.19
N ASP A 288 3.64 14.76 -29.18
CA ASP A 288 3.29 15.35 -30.47
C ASP A 288 1.87 15.96 -30.51
N ILE A 289 1.14 15.92 -29.39
CA ILE A 289 -0.19 16.52 -29.28
C ILE A 289 -0.01 17.97 -28.85
N ASP A 290 -0.51 18.92 -29.64
CA ASP A 290 -0.58 20.33 -29.28
C ASP A 290 -1.87 20.91 -29.88
N LYS A 291 -2.89 21.14 -29.05
CA LYS A 291 -4.21 21.55 -29.53
C LYS A 291 -5.03 22.28 -28.47
N ASP A 292 -5.94 23.12 -28.96
CA ASP A 292 -7.07 23.59 -28.19
C ASP A 292 -8.19 22.53 -28.24
N SER A 293 -8.87 22.32 -27.12
CA SER A 293 -9.97 21.35 -27.03
C SER A 293 -11.10 21.95 -26.20
N THR A 294 -12.33 21.66 -26.59
CA THR A 294 -13.54 21.99 -25.82
C THR A 294 -14.30 20.71 -25.57
N GLU A 295 -14.39 20.33 -24.30
CA GLU A 295 -15.05 19.09 -23.87
C GLU A 295 -15.41 19.15 -22.39
N VAL A 296 -16.20 18.17 -21.95
CA VAL A 296 -16.55 17.99 -20.54
C VAL A 296 -15.33 17.51 -19.76
N ARG A 297 -14.90 18.30 -18.77
CA ARG A 297 -13.74 18.05 -17.91
C ARG A 297 -14.16 18.00 -16.45
N VAL A 298 -13.39 17.31 -15.61
CA VAL A 298 -13.61 17.25 -14.15
C VAL A 298 -13.18 18.57 -13.51
N ILE A 299 -14.11 19.23 -12.83
CA ILE A 299 -13.88 20.50 -12.12
C ILE A 299 -13.90 20.35 -10.60
N SER A 300 -14.59 19.32 -10.08
CA SER A 300 -14.63 19.01 -8.65
C SER A 300 -14.55 17.51 -8.44
N LEU A 301 -13.76 17.11 -7.46
CA LEU A 301 -13.56 15.70 -7.11
C LEU A 301 -13.52 15.54 -5.60
N ARG A 302 -14.32 14.61 -5.08
CA ARG A 302 -14.29 14.21 -3.67
C ARG A 302 -14.02 12.73 -3.48
N PHE A 303 -12.98 12.44 -2.70
CA PHE A 303 -12.71 11.12 -2.13
C PHE A 303 -13.05 11.07 -0.65
N SER A 304 -13.53 9.93 -0.20
CA SER A 304 -13.86 9.73 1.21
C SER A 304 -13.66 8.28 1.60
N MET A 305 -13.44 8.07 2.89
CA MET A 305 -13.40 6.76 3.52
C MET A 305 -12.26 5.83 3.06
N PHE A 306 -11.12 6.39 2.63
CA PHE A 306 -9.93 5.60 2.31
C PHE A 306 -8.97 5.44 3.49
N ASP A 307 -8.12 4.42 3.38
CA ASP A 307 -6.95 4.22 4.23
C ASP A 307 -5.71 4.02 3.35
N THR A 308 -4.81 5.01 3.34
CA THR A 308 -3.55 4.97 2.60
C THR A 308 -2.38 5.42 3.47
N LYS A 309 -1.18 4.93 3.15
CA LYS A 309 0.11 5.46 3.66
C LYS A 309 0.85 6.29 2.62
N GLU A 310 0.28 6.41 1.42
CA GLU A 310 0.84 7.12 0.29
C GLU A 310 0.24 8.51 0.16
N SER A 311 0.95 9.40 -0.52
CA SER A 311 0.45 10.73 -0.86
C SER A 311 -0.77 10.70 -1.78
N VAL A 312 -1.30 11.88 -2.12
CA VAL A 312 -2.31 11.99 -3.20
C VAL A 312 -1.71 11.35 -4.46
N PRO A 313 -2.40 10.42 -5.14
CA PRO A 313 -1.81 9.72 -6.27
C PRO A 313 -1.44 10.69 -7.40
N TYR A 314 -0.24 10.50 -7.97
CA TYR A 314 0.35 11.42 -8.93
C TYR A 314 -0.52 11.69 -10.17
N GLN A 315 -1.46 10.79 -10.50
CA GLN A 315 -2.40 10.95 -11.61
C GLN A 315 -3.30 12.18 -11.47
N ILE A 316 -3.41 12.76 -10.27
CA ILE A 316 -4.15 14.01 -10.07
C ILE A 316 -3.66 15.12 -11.00
N LYS A 317 -2.37 15.14 -11.38
CA LYS A 317 -1.78 16.13 -12.29
C LYS A 317 -2.44 16.20 -13.67
N TYR A 318 -3.15 15.16 -14.08
CA TYR A 318 -3.82 15.10 -15.39
C TYR A 318 -5.21 15.77 -15.36
N LEU A 319 -5.77 16.04 -14.18
CA LEU A 319 -7.03 16.76 -14.00
C LEU A 319 -6.81 18.27 -14.11
N THR A 320 -6.34 18.73 -15.28
CA THR A 320 -5.85 20.12 -15.48
C THR A 320 -6.88 21.21 -15.21
N GLU A 321 -8.17 20.89 -15.36
CA GLU A 321 -9.29 21.82 -15.13
C GLU A 321 -9.88 21.73 -13.72
N LEU A 322 -9.26 20.95 -12.82
CA LEU A 322 -9.76 20.77 -11.45
C LEU A 322 -9.68 22.08 -10.67
N GLU A 323 -10.82 22.53 -10.15
CA GLU A 323 -10.96 23.72 -9.31
C GLU A 323 -11.11 23.37 -7.83
N SER A 324 -11.71 22.21 -7.51
CA SER A 324 -11.90 21.74 -6.15
C SER A 324 -11.48 20.28 -5.99
N PHE A 325 -10.66 20.00 -4.97
CA PHE A 325 -10.31 18.65 -4.57
C PHE A 325 -10.51 18.46 -3.07
N SER A 326 -11.34 17.48 -2.71
CA SER A 326 -11.56 17.05 -1.33
C SER A 326 -11.20 15.58 -1.13
N ALA A 327 -10.50 15.25 -0.06
CA ALA A 327 -10.20 13.88 0.32
C ALA A 327 -10.32 13.72 1.84
N VAL A 328 -11.11 12.73 2.28
CA VAL A 328 -11.31 12.43 3.70
C VAL A 328 -10.88 11.00 4.02
N GLY A 329 -9.88 10.84 4.89
CA GLY A 329 -9.46 9.52 5.40
C GLY A 329 -10.42 8.99 6.47
N ASN A 330 -10.51 7.66 6.60
CA ASN A 330 -11.33 6.98 7.65
C ASN A 330 -10.48 6.07 8.54
N SER A 331 -9.27 6.52 8.84
CA SER A 331 -8.29 5.75 9.60
C SER A 331 -7.65 6.64 10.65
N ASN A 332 -6.91 6.02 11.57
CA ASN A 332 -6.16 6.72 12.61
C ASN A 332 -5.02 7.54 11.98
N ALA A 333 -5.35 8.72 11.45
CA ALA A 333 -4.45 9.60 10.71
C ALA A 333 -3.15 9.83 11.49
N PHE A 334 -3.23 10.03 12.81
CA PHE A 334 -2.10 10.20 13.73
C PHE A 334 -1.03 9.10 13.73
N THR A 335 -1.29 7.93 13.12
CA THR A 335 -0.29 6.86 12.96
C THR A 335 0.58 7.02 11.72
N LYS A 336 0.26 7.99 10.86
CA LYS A 336 0.87 8.19 9.54
C LYS A 336 1.82 9.39 9.54
N LYS A 337 2.71 9.45 8.56
CA LYS A 337 3.59 10.60 8.33
C LYS A 337 3.77 10.79 6.82
N ILE A 338 2.73 11.34 6.19
CA ILE A 338 2.67 11.47 4.73
C ILE A 338 3.19 12.85 4.32
N VAL A 339 4.20 12.88 3.45
CA VAL A 339 4.60 14.11 2.76
C VAL A 339 3.69 14.28 1.55
N LEU A 340 3.06 15.44 1.41
CA LEU A 340 2.22 15.73 0.25
C LEU A 340 3.09 15.85 -1.01
N GLY A 341 2.75 15.11 -2.06
CA GLY A 341 3.50 15.07 -3.31
C GLY A 341 3.37 16.37 -4.12
N PRO A 342 4.38 16.72 -4.94
CA PRO A 342 4.41 17.97 -5.69
C PRO A 342 3.35 18.04 -6.80
N GLU A 343 2.69 16.93 -7.15
CA GLU A 343 1.75 16.84 -8.26
C GLU A 343 0.53 17.74 -8.10
N ILE A 344 0.08 17.99 -6.87
CA ILE A 344 -1.03 18.91 -6.60
C ILE A 344 -0.71 20.34 -7.07
N THR A 345 0.57 20.72 -7.07
CA THR A 345 1.04 22.07 -7.46
C THR A 345 1.03 22.31 -8.98
N THR A 346 0.79 21.25 -9.75
CA THR A 346 0.64 21.33 -11.21
C THR A 346 -0.74 21.84 -11.61
N LEU A 347 -1.74 21.73 -10.72
CA LEU A 347 -3.12 22.15 -10.95
C LEU A 347 -3.25 23.67 -10.89
N LYS A 348 -3.20 24.33 -12.05
CA LYS A 348 -3.18 25.81 -12.12
C LYS A 348 -4.53 26.46 -11.83
N ASN A 349 -5.62 25.71 -11.97
CA ASN A 349 -6.98 26.18 -11.75
C ASN A 349 -7.53 25.85 -10.35
N LEU A 350 -6.75 25.17 -9.50
CA LEU A 350 -7.21 24.72 -8.19
C LEU A 350 -7.42 25.90 -7.24
N LYS A 351 -8.66 26.08 -6.79
CA LYS A 351 -9.09 27.12 -5.85
C LYS A 351 -9.37 26.57 -4.46
N SER A 352 -9.82 25.31 -4.34
CA SER A 352 -10.15 24.69 -3.06
C SER A 352 -9.46 23.34 -2.89
N LEU A 353 -8.70 23.18 -1.81
CA LEU A 353 -8.02 21.95 -1.45
C LEU A 353 -8.35 21.57 0.00
N SER A 354 -9.07 20.46 0.18
CA SER A 354 -9.43 19.92 1.51
C SER A 354 -8.91 18.50 1.65
N LEU A 355 -7.94 18.26 2.53
CA LEU A 355 -7.39 16.94 2.81
C LEU A 355 -7.58 16.63 4.30
N MET A 356 -8.77 16.19 4.68
CA MET A 356 -9.13 15.97 6.10
C MET A 356 -8.76 14.57 6.58
N GLY A 357 -8.12 14.46 7.74
CA GLY A 357 -7.84 13.13 8.32
C GLY A 357 -6.92 12.25 7.47
N TYR A 358 -6.12 12.85 6.58
CA TYR A 358 -5.30 12.13 5.61
C TYR A 358 -4.03 11.57 6.26
N GLY A 359 -3.52 12.25 7.29
CA GLY A 359 -2.24 11.94 7.94
C GLY A 359 -1.04 12.65 7.32
N ILE A 360 -1.30 13.77 6.63
CA ILE A 360 -0.28 14.62 6.02
C ILE A 360 0.51 15.33 7.13
N SER A 361 1.83 15.37 7.01
CA SER A 361 2.69 16.05 7.97
C SER A 361 3.46 17.22 7.37
N GLU A 362 3.63 17.25 6.04
CA GLU A 362 4.47 18.24 5.35
C GLU A 362 3.91 18.53 3.95
N PHE A 363 4.11 19.77 3.48
CA PHE A 363 3.80 20.21 2.13
C PHE A 363 5.03 20.17 1.22
N PRO A 364 4.87 20.01 -0.11
CA PRO A 364 5.97 20.18 -1.05
C PRO A 364 6.36 21.68 -1.14
N PRO A 365 7.65 22.03 -1.30
CA PRO A 365 8.10 23.43 -1.34
C PRO A 365 7.43 24.29 -2.44
N GLU A 366 7.06 23.68 -3.56
CA GLU A 366 6.42 24.32 -4.72
C GLU A 366 5.01 24.84 -4.40
N MET A 367 4.38 24.33 -3.33
CA MET A 367 3.02 24.72 -2.93
C MET A 367 2.94 26.22 -2.59
N LYS A 368 4.06 26.86 -2.25
CA LYS A 368 4.16 28.31 -2.03
C LYS A 368 3.76 29.13 -3.27
N ASN A 369 3.78 28.52 -4.46
CA ASN A 369 3.45 29.18 -5.73
C ASN A 369 1.95 29.02 -6.10
N MET A 370 1.14 28.38 -5.27
CA MET A 370 -0.30 28.19 -5.52
C MET A 370 -1.09 29.46 -5.15
N THR A 371 -0.82 30.56 -5.87
CA THR A 371 -1.38 31.89 -5.59
C THR A 371 -2.87 32.02 -5.90
N GLN A 372 -3.45 31.10 -6.68
CA GLN A 372 -4.89 31.05 -6.98
C GLN A 372 -5.70 30.26 -5.95
N LEU A 373 -5.04 29.58 -5.01
CA LEU A 373 -5.73 28.79 -4.00
C LEU A 373 -6.43 29.74 -3.03
N GLU A 374 -7.75 29.59 -2.88
CA GLU A 374 -8.60 30.39 -2.02
C GLU A 374 -8.92 29.66 -0.71
N GLU A 375 -9.02 28.33 -0.74
CA GLU A 375 -9.35 27.50 0.41
C GLU A 375 -8.34 26.39 0.62
N LEU A 376 -7.82 26.31 1.84
CA LEU A 376 -6.90 25.26 2.28
C LEU A 376 -7.39 24.67 3.61
N ASP A 377 -7.89 23.44 3.56
CA ASP A 377 -8.33 22.68 4.72
C ASP A 377 -7.46 21.45 4.95
N MET A 378 -6.72 21.48 6.06
CA MET A 378 -5.82 20.43 6.54
C MET A 378 -6.24 19.93 7.93
N ASN A 379 -7.54 20.00 8.24
CA ASN A 379 -8.05 19.53 9.51
C ASN A 379 -7.76 18.04 9.76
N GLY A 380 -7.41 17.69 11.00
CA GLY A 380 -7.23 16.29 11.40
C GLY A 380 -5.97 15.62 10.83
N ASN A 381 -4.96 16.39 10.45
CA ASN A 381 -3.68 15.88 9.93
C ASN A 381 -2.60 15.81 11.02
N ASN A 382 -1.33 15.69 10.63
CA ASN A 382 -0.19 15.44 11.52
C ASN A 382 0.91 16.50 11.37
N PHE A 383 0.55 17.72 10.99
CA PHE A 383 1.52 18.82 10.97
C PHE A 383 2.00 19.10 12.40
N LEU A 384 3.30 19.34 12.56
CA LEU A 384 3.92 19.62 13.87
C LEU A 384 4.04 21.12 14.17
N LYS A 385 3.93 21.96 13.13
CA LYS A 385 3.98 23.43 13.18
C LYS A 385 3.23 24.01 11.98
N LEU A 386 2.89 25.29 12.05
CA LEU A 386 2.40 26.02 10.88
C LEU A 386 3.53 26.19 9.84
N PRO A 387 3.35 25.75 8.59
CA PRO A 387 4.36 25.86 7.54
C PRO A 387 4.38 27.26 6.92
N MET A 388 4.71 28.30 7.72
CA MET A 388 4.65 29.70 7.28
C MET A 388 5.53 30.03 6.08
N ASP A 389 6.65 29.33 5.89
CA ASP A 389 7.52 29.51 4.70
C ASP A 389 6.81 29.18 3.38
N ILE A 390 5.73 28.41 3.46
CA ILE A 390 4.87 28.03 2.33
C ILE A 390 3.61 28.89 2.31
N LEU A 391 2.91 28.99 3.44
CA LEU A 391 1.61 29.69 3.55
C LEU A 391 1.70 31.17 3.14
N LYS A 392 2.80 31.86 3.45
CA LYS A 392 3.01 33.26 3.05
C LYS A 392 3.00 33.48 1.54
N GLY A 393 3.35 32.46 0.75
CA GLY A 393 3.34 32.53 -0.71
C GLY A 393 1.94 32.37 -1.32
N MET A 394 0.99 31.81 -0.58
CA MET A 394 -0.38 31.56 -1.04
C MET A 394 -1.26 32.80 -0.85
N THR A 395 -0.96 33.84 -1.63
CA THR A 395 -1.55 35.17 -1.45
C THR A 395 -3.05 35.26 -1.75
N GLY A 396 -3.63 34.26 -2.43
CA GLY A 396 -5.07 34.18 -2.70
C GLY A 396 -5.93 33.60 -1.57
N LEU A 397 -5.33 33.06 -0.50
CA LEU A 397 -6.07 32.35 0.55
C LEU A 397 -7.06 33.25 1.29
N LYS A 398 -8.29 32.75 1.41
CA LYS A 398 -9.41 33.30 2.19
C LYS A 398 -9.81 32.36 3.31
N TYR A 399 -9.70 31.05 3.12
CA TYR A 399 -10.04 30.05 4.12
C TYR A 399 -8.81 29.20 4.47
N LEU A 400 -8.49 29.11 5.76
CA LEU A 400 -7.37 28.32 6.27
C LEU A 400 -7.77 27.52 7.51
N ASN A 401 -7.68 26.20 7.44
CA ASN A 401 -8.01 25.30 8.55
C ASN A 401 -6.88 24.31 8.81
N PHE A 402 -6.30 24.38 10.01
CA PHE A 402 -5.32 23.44 10.55
C PHE A 402 -5.81 22.88 11.90
N GLY A 403 -7.11 22.85 12.14
CA GLY A 403 -7.66 22.31 13.38
C GLY A 403 -7.34 20.82 13.56
N GLY A 404 -7.19 20.37 14.80
CA GLY A 404 -7.09 18.94 15.11
C GLY A 404 -5.84 18.22 14.61
N ASN A 405 -4.70 18.90 14.51
CA ASN A 405 -3.43 18.32 14.08
C ASN A 405 -2.67 17.63 15.24
N ARG A 406 -3.30 16.67 15.93
CA ARG A 406 -2.75 15.98 17.11
C ARG A 406 -2.27 14.57 16.78
N VAL A 407 -0.96 14.32 16.93
CA VAL A 407 -0.33 13.00 16.74
C VAL A 407 -0.49 12.11 17.99
N SER A 408 -0.57 12.74 19.17
CA SER A 408 -0.87 12.09 20.45
C SER A 408 -2.22 12.58 20.96
N GLY A 409 -3.19 11.70 21.16
CA GLY A 409 -4.60 12.05 21.44
C GLY A 409 -4.98 12.26 22.92
N SER A 410 -4.03 12.44 23.86
CA SER A 410 -4.34 12.51 25.30
C SER A 410 -3.34 13.31 26.14
N VAL A 411 -2.74 14.37 25.60
CA VAL A 411 -1.77 15.20 26.35
C VAL A 411 -2.49 16.42 26.94
N LEU A 412 -2.82 16.39 28.23
CA LEU A 412 -3.48 17.53 28.88
C LEU A 412 -2.44 18.54 29.40
N ASN A 413 -1.40 18.07 30.08
CA ASN A 413 -0.29 18.86 30.56
C ASN A 413 0.95 18.65 29.68
N LEU A 414 1.34 19.67 28.90
CA LEU A 414 2.49 19.58 27.98
C LEU A 414 3.84 19.39 28.69
N GLN A 415 3.93 19.64 29.99
CA GLN A 415 5.16 19.44 30.76
C GLN A 415 5.29 18.01 31.30
N THR A 416 4.18 17.32 31.59
CA THR A 416 4.20 16.06 32.37
C THR A 416 3.50 14.88 31.71
N ASP A 417 2.52 15.10 30.83
CA ASP A 417 1.69 14.04 30.24
C ASP A 417 2.20 13.54 28.87
N ILE A 418 3.36 14.01 28.41
CA ILE A 418 3.92 13.57 27.13
C ILE A 418 4.29 12.08 27.20
N PRO A 419 3.74 11.22 26.33
CA PRO A 419 4.09 9.80 26.33
C PRO A 419 5.57 9.58 26.05
N LYS A 420 6.20 8.60 26.71
CA LYS A 420 7.65 8.32 26.63
C LYS A 420 8.24 8.20 25.22
N LYS A 421 7.44 7.85 24.21
CA LYS A 421 7.88 7.72 22.81
C LYS A 421 7.90 9.04 22.03
N TYR A 422 7.39 10.12 22.61
CA TYR A 422 7.27 11.43 21.99
C TYR A 422 8.01 12.49 22.80
N THR A 423 8.21 13.63 22.15
CA THR A 423 8.67 14.90 22.70
C THR A 423 7.62 15.97 22.41
N LEU A 424 7.75 17.15 23.01
CA LEU A 424 6.84 18.27 22.77
C LEU A 424 6.71 18.62 21.28
N GLU A 425 7.80 18.46 20.54
CA GLU A 425 7.88 18.76 19.10
C GLU A 425 7.32 17.65 18.21
N THR A 426 6.88 16.51 18.78
CA THR A 426 6.43 15.33 18.01
C THR A 426 5.03 14.85 18.38
N ILE A 427 4.36 15.49 19.36
CA ILE A 427 3.00 15.11 19.79
C ILE A 427 1.88 15.73 18.93
N GLY A 428 2.18 16.69 18.06
CA GLY A 428 1.20 17.37 17.21
C GLY A 428 1.57 18.83 16.98
N MET A 429 0.70 19.56 16.27
CA MET A 429 0.88 20.97 15.97
C MET A 429 0.94 21.78 17.26
N GLY A 430 2.10 22.39 17.53
CA GLY A 430 2.32 23.17 18.75
C GLY A 430 3.37 24.25 18.58
N GLY A 431 3.93 24.71 19.70
CA GLY A 431 4.83 25.86 19.73
C GLY A 431 4.09 27.18 19.91
N ASN A 432 4.86 28.27 19.89
CA ASN A 432 4.30 29.62 19.85
C ASN A 432 3.70 29.89 18.47
N LEU A 433 2.59 30.61 18.43
CA LEU A 433 1.97 31.00 17.17
C LEU A 433 2.86 32.06 16.46
N PRO A 434 3.21 31.88 15.17
CA PRO A 434 4.02 32.85 14.43
C PRO A 434 3.19 34.10 14.15
N LYS A 435 3.79 35.30 14.28
CA LYS A 435 3.08 36.56 14.06
C LYS A 435 2.55 36.70 12.63
N GLU A 436 3.24 36.06 11.69
CA GLU A 436 2.98 36.24 10.27
C GLU A 436 1.70 35.59 9.77
N ILE A 437 1.09 34.69 10.55
CA ILE A 437 -0.27 34.18 10.23
C ILE A 437 -1.30 35.30 10.30
N PHE A 438 -1.06 36.31 11.14
CA PHE A 438 -1.93 37.49 11.30
C PHE A 438 -1.59 38.64 10.36
N GLU A 439 -0.56 38.47 9.51
CA GLU A 439 -0.18 39.41 8.45
C GLU A 439 -0.80 38.99 7.10
N MET A 440 -1.55 37.88 7.06
CA MET A 440 -2.24 37.38 5.87
C MET A 440 -3.60 38.07 5.69
N ASP A 441 -3.58 39.34 5.26
CA ASP A 441 -4.75 40.24 5.23
C ASP A 441 -5.95 39.75 4.39
N ASN A 442 -5.73 38.83 3.45
CA ASN A 442 -6.80 38.26 2.60
C ASN A 442 -7.61 37.17 3.32
N LEU A 443 -7.16 36.66 4.47
CA LEU A 443 -7.88 35.61 5.19
C LEU A 443 -9.21 36.13 5.75
N GLU A 444 -10.27 35.38 5.44
CA GLU A 444 -11.63 35.54 5.94
C GLU A 444 -11.94 34.52 7.04
N TYR A 445 -11.34 33.33 7.01
CA TYR A 445 -11.56 32.27 7.98
C TYR A 445 -10.24 31.64 8.42
N LEU A 446 -9.98 31.62 9.73
CA LEU A 446 -8.79 31.00 10.33
C LEU A 446 -9.18 30.05 11.47
N TYR A 447 -8.96 28.75 11.25
CA TYR A 447 -9.25 27.70 12.22
C TYR A 447 -7.97 26.97 12.65
N LEU A 448 -7.56 27.16 13.91
CA LEU A 448 -6.39 26.52 14.53
C LEU A 448 -6.76 25.78 15.82
N SER A 449 -8.04 25.47 16.00
CA SER A 449 -8.57 24.83 17.21
C SER A 449 -8.06 23.41 17.42
N TYR A 450 -8.13 22.94 18.65
CA TYR A 450 -7.85 21.54 18.99
C TYR A 450 -6.43 21.12 18.59
N ASN A 451 -5.45 21.97 18.91
CA ASN A 451 -4.01 21.74 18.71
C ASN A 451 -3.26 21.86 20.05
N TYR A 452 -1.93 21.88 20.02
CA TYR A 452 -1.05 22.05 21.19
C TYR A 452 -0.28 23.38 21.15
N PHE A 453 -0.83 24.43 20.50
CA PHE A 453 -0.19 25.75 20.55
C PHE A 453 -0.18 26.29 21.97
N TYR A 454 0.95 26.87 22.38
CA TYR A 454 1.14 27.39 23.74
C TYR A 454 1.80 28.77 23.72
N GLY A 455 2.05 29.32 24.90
CA GLY A 455 2.57 30.67 25.07
C GLY A 455 1.49 31.71 24.77
N SER A 456 1.91 32.95 24.55
CA SER A 456 0.99 34.06 24.28
C SER A 456 0.72 34.21 22.78
N ILE A 457 -0.49 34.65 22.44
CA ILE A 457 -0.79 35.08 21.08
C ILE A 457 0.08 36.31 20.77
N PRO A 458 0.76 36.37 19.61
CA PRO A 458 1.56 37.51 19.20
C PRO A 458 0.82 38.85 19.36
N ASP A 459 1.43 39.74 20.13
CA ASP A 459 1.05 41.14 20.10
C ASP A 459 1.64 41.77 18.84
N MET A 460 0.75 42.28 18.01
CA MET A 460 1.08 42.96 16.76
C MET A 460 1.17 44.48 16.94
N GLY A 461 1.02 44.96 18.19
CA GLY A 461 1.01 46.36 18.57
C GLY A 461 -0.39 46.94 18.72
N TYR A 462 -0.49 48.01 19.53
CA TYR A 462 -1.72 48.77 19.72
C TYR A 462 -2.00 49.64 18.51
N ILE A 463 -3.05 49.29 17.76
CA ILE A 463 -3.59 50.13 16.71
C ILE A 463 -4.61 51.07 17.34
N GLY A 464 -4.09 52.14 17.94
CA GLY A 464 -4.90 53.15 18.61
C GLY A 464 -5.84 53.85 17.65
N GLY A 465 -7.13 53.55 17.80
CA GLY A 465 -8.22 54.33 17.22
C GLY A 465 -8.61 53.93 15.81
N VAL A 466 -9.88 54.18 15.51
CA VAL A 466 -10.54 53.95 14.24
C VAL A 466 -9.68 54.47 13.07
N GLY A 467 -9.20 53.56 12.20
CA GLY A 467 -8.84 53.90 10.82
C GLY A 467 -7.37 53.86 10.37
N LYS A 468 -6.42 53.22 11.08
CA LYS A 468 -5.06 53.03 10.52
C LYS A 468 -4.50 51.62 10.75
N HIS A 469 -4.83 50.72 9.82
CA HIS A 469 -4.57 49.26 9.77
C HIS A 469 -5.49 48.46 10.70
N ASN A 470 -6.44 47.69 10.15
CA ASN A 470 -7.15 46.68 10.95
C ASN A 470 -6.36 45.38 10.76
N ILE A 471 -5.78 44.80 11.82
CA ILE A 471 -5.13 43.48 11.72
C ILE A 471 -6.18 42.49 11.25
N MET A 472 -5.83 41.70 10.23
CA MET A 472 -6.75 40.73 9.63
C MET A 472 -8.07 41.39 9.20
N PRO A 473 -8.02 42.40 8.31
CA PRO A 473 -9.13 43.32 8.05
C PRO A 473 -10.37 42.62 7.48
N ASN A 474 -10.19 41.47 6.81
CA ASN A 474 -11.24 40.70 6.17
C ASN A 474 -11.75 39.52 7.03
N LEU A 475 -11.19 39.32 8.24
CA LEU A 475 -11.46 38.14 9.05
C LEU A 475 -12.89 38.09 9.58
N LYS A 476 -13.65 37.12 9.08
CA LYS A 476 -15.03 36.81 9.46
C LYS A 476 -15.08 35.80 10.60
N MET A 477 -14.16 34.82 10.63
CA MET A 477 -14.09 33.80 11.68
C MET A 477 -12.66 33.56 12.17
N LEU A 478 -12.49 33.53 13.49
CA LEU A 478 -11.25 33.13 14.15
C LEU A 478 -11.53 32.05 15.20
N SER A 479 -10.80 30.95 15.13
CA SER A 479 -10.95 29.84 16.07
C SER A 479 -9.59 29.34 16.56
N LEU A 480 -9.32 29.53 17.86
CA LEU A 480 -8.09 29.22 18.57
C LEU A 480 -8.32 28.36 19.84
N ASN A 481 -9.56 27.97 20.12
CA ASN A 481 -9.95 27.19 21.30
C ASN A 481 -9.31 25.79 21.32
N LEU A 482 -9.34 25.16 22.50
CA LEU A 482 -8.78 23.84 22.76
C LEU A 482 -7.28 23.79 22.40
N ASN A 483 -6.55 24.85 22.70
CA ASN A 483 -5.10 24.92 22.66
C ASN A 483 -4.55 25.00 24.10
N ARG A 484 -3.29 25.39 24.25
CA ARG A 484 -2.53 25.53 25.50
C ARG A 484 -2.04 26.98 25.68
N PHE A 485 -2.74 27.95 25.09
CA PHE A 485 -2.34 29.35 25.15
C PHE A 485 -2.37 29.89 26.59
N THR A 486 -1.41 30.73 26.93
CA THR A 486 -1.31 31.40 28.23
C THR A 486 -0.91 32.87 28.07
N GLY A 487 -1.22 33.69 29.08
CA GLY A 487 -0.80 35.10 29.11
C GLY A 487 -1.96 36.05 28.79
N LYS A 488 -1.65 37.21 28.20
CA LYS A 488 -2.66 38.21 27.86
C LYS A 488 -3.15 38.02 26.43
N LEU A 489 -4.45 38.21 26.22
CA LEU A 489 -5.01 38.47 24.89
C LEU A 489 -4.48 39.81 24.38
N PRO A 490 -3.92 39.86 23.16
CA PRO A 490 -3.55 41.09 22.51
C PRO A 490 -4.74 42.02 22.29
N ASP A 491 -4.47 43.33 22.31
CA ASP A 491 -5.49 44.34 22.10
C ASP A 491 -6.15 44.18 20.72
N TRP A 492 -5.40 43.83 19.68
CA TRP A 492 -5.99 43.67 18.35
C TRP A 492 -7.10 42.61 18.30
N ILE A 493 -7.08 41.57 19.15
CA ILE A 493 -8.18 40.61 19.29
C ILE A 493 -9.33 41.23 20.08
N LEU A 494 -9.05 41.76 21.27
CA LEU A 494 -10.06 42.33 22.18
C LEU A 494 -10.84 43.48 21.54
N TRP A 495 -10.17 44.24 20.67
CA TRP A 495 -10.68 45.40 19.98
C TRP A 495 -11.12 45.10 18.53
N HIS A 496 -10.99 43.85 18.06
CA HIS A 496 -11.37 43.50 16.69
C HIS A 496 -12.86 43.77 16.45
N PRO A 497 -13.26 44.40 15.33
CA PRO A 497 -14.66 44.71 15.03
C PRO A 497 -15.56 43.48 14.92
N LYS A 498 -14.99 42.29 14.68
CA LYS A 498 -15.72 41.01 14.54
C LYS A 498 -15.66 40.08 15.75
N LEU A 499 -15.01 40.49 16.84
CA LEU A 499 -14.78 39.60 17.99
C LEU A 499 -16.05 38.96 18.55
N ALA A 500 -17.15 39.70 18.67
CA ALA A 500 -18.42 39.16 19.17
C ALA A 500 -18.99 38.08 18.23
N CYS A 501 -18.75 38.20 16.93
CA CYS A 501 -19.22 37.28 15.89
C CYS A 501 -18.44 35.96 15.92
N TRP A 502 -17.20 36.00 16.43
CA TRP A 502 -16.37 34.81 16.61
C TRP A 502 -16.78 33.95 17.79
N ASN A 503 -17.84 34.29 18.54
CA ASN A 503 -18.24 33.56 19.74
C ASN A 503 -17.03 33.28 20.66
N PRO A 504 -16.40 34.33 21.20
CA PRO A 504 -15.04 34.26 21.70
C PRO A 504 -14.90 33.32 22.89
N PHE A 505 -15.96 33.08 23.67
CA PHE A 505 -15.95 32.12 24.77
C PHE A 505 -15.79 30.68 24.30
N ILE A 506 -16.39 30.33 23.17
CA ILE A 506 -16.34 28.97 22.64
C ILE A 506 -15.12 28.80 21.75
N LEU A 507 -14.85 29.76 20.87
CA LEU A 507 -13.87 29.62 19.80
C LEU A 507 -12.52 30.26 20.10
N LEU A 508 -12.37 31.10 21.14
CA LEU A 508 -11.09 31.72 21.50
C LEU A 508 -10.66 31.43 22.94
N PHE A 509 -11.46 31.79 23.94
CA PHE A 509 -11.09 31.78 25.36
C PHE A 509 -11.05 30.39 25.96
N ASN A 510 -11.87 29.46 25.43
CA ASN A 510 -11.88 28.07 25.86
C ASN A 510 -10.56 27.36 25.53
N GLN A 511 -9.60 27.43 26.43
CA GLN A 511 -8.33 26.71 26.41
C GLN A 511 -8.40 25.52 27.38
N GLU A 512 -7.56 24.51 27.21
CA GLU A 512 -7.64 23.30 28.03
C GLU A 512 -6.26 22.91 28.58
N GLY A 513 -6.20 22.35 29.79
CA GLY A 513 -4.97 21.76 30.33
C GLY A 513 -3.87 22.77 30.70
N TYR A 514 -2.62 22.35 30.55
CA TYR A 514 -1.44 23.11 30.98
C TYR A 514 -0.41 23.23 29.86
N ASP A 515 0.23 24.39 29.77
CA ASP A 515 1.28 24.66 28.79
C ASP A 515 2.60 23.92 29.09
N ASN A 516 3.61 24.15 28.24
CA ASN A 516 4.92 23.49 28.33
C ASN A 516 5.75 23.92 29.56
N LEU A 517 5.29 24.92 30.31
CA LEU A 517 5.87 25.38 31.58
C LEU A 517 5.02 24.95 32.78
N GLY A 518 3.96 24.17 32.57
CA GLY A 518 3.05 23.73 33.62
C GLY A 518 2.07 24.81 34.08
N LYS A 519 1.90 25.88 33.32
CA LYS A 519 0.92 26.94 33.62
C LYS A 519 -0.44 26.55 33.07
N LEU A 520 -1.49 26.79 33.85
CA LEU A 520 -2.88 26.55 33.42
C LEU A 520 -3.18 27.38 32.16
N ALA A 521 -3.65 26.71 31.11
CA ALA A 521 -4.04 27.34 29.85
C ALA A 521 -5.24 28.27 30.06
N GLY A 522 -5.24 29.42 29.39
CA GLY A 522 -6.23 30.47 29.55
C GLY A 522 -5.62 31.86 29.52
N PHE A 523 -6.48 32.88 29.38
CA PHE A 523 -6.05 34.26 29.25
C PHE A 523 -6.33 35.05 30.54
N SER A 524 -5.38 35.90 30.95
CA SER A 524 -5.50 36.66 32.21
C SER A 524 -6.44 37.87 32.13
N ASN A 525 -6.86 38.25 30.93
CA ASN A 525 -7.68 39.44 30.65
C ASN A 525 -8.87 39.10 29.72
N GLU A 526 -9.36 37.86 29.74
CA GLU A 526 -10.60 37.52 29.06
C GLU A 526 -11.78 38.26 29.72
N PRO A 527 -12.59 39.02 28.95
CA PRO A 527 -13.79 39.63 29.51
C PRO A 527 -14.85 38.56 29.75
N ALA A 528 -15.59 38.64 30.87
CA ALA A 528 -16.64 37.69 31.23
C ALA A 528 -18.03 38.05 30.65
N LYS A 529 -18.24 39.32 30.27
CA LYS A 529 -19.51 39.85 29.74
C LYS A 529 -19.30 41.11 28.89
N MET A 530 -20.32 41.51 28.14
CA MET A 530 -20.24 42.63 27.18
C MET A 530 -19.74 43.95 27.81
N SER A 531 -20.17 44.28 29.02
CA SER A 531 -19.73 45.49 29.73
C SER A 531 -18.24 45.56 30.06
N GLU A 532 -17.56 44.41 30.08
CA GLU A 532 -16.11 44.32 30.35
C GLU A 532 -15.29 44.44 29.07
N PHE A 533 -15.95 44.44 27.91
CA PHE A 533 -15.29 44.84 26.69
C PHE A 533 -15.03 46.34 26.71
N PRO A 534 -13.95 46.75 26.04
CA PRO A 534 -13.65 48.16 25.99
C PRO A 534 -14.71 49.00 25.23
N GLU A 535 -14.78 50.30 25.54
CA GLU A 535 -15.82 51.22 25.06
C GLU A 535 -15.95 51.22 23.52
N GLY A 536 -17.17 51.05 23.00
CA GLY A 536 -17.46 50.90 21.57
C GLY A 536 -17.59 49.46 21.06
N ALA A 537 -17.22 48.45 21.85
CA ALA A 537 -17.35 47.03 21.48
C ALA A 537 -18.81 46.55 21.28
N ASN A 538 -19.78 47.23 21.88
CA ASN A 538 -21.20 46.86 21.82
C ASN A 538 -21.86 47.23 20.49
N ASN A 539 -21.20 48.04 19.65
CA ASN A 539 -21.70 48.47 18.33
C ASN A 539 -21.10 47.65 17.17
N ARG A 540 -20.53 46.47 17.49
CA ARG A 540 -19.93 45.56 16.51
C ARG A 540 -21.02 44.86 15.70
N VAL A 541 -21.02 45.09 14.39
CA VAL A 541 -21.96 44.48 13.44
C VAL A 541 -21.30 43.25 12.83
N CYS A 542 -21.95 42.10 12.97
CA CYS A 542 -21.54 40.87 12.27
C CYS A 542 -21.86 40.98 10.79
N PRO A 543 -21.00 40.47 9.89
CA PRO A 543 -21.34 40.44 8.46
C PRO A 543 -22.62 39.62 8.26
N ASP A 544 -23.39 39.97 7.24
CA ASP A 544 -24.47 39.14 6.75
C ASP A 544 -23.84 37.91 6.09
N ASP A 545 -23.73 36.80 6.82
CA ASP A 545 -23.27 35.54 6.25
C ASP A 545 -24.43 34.93 5.46
N GLY A 546 -24.22 34.67 4.18
CA GLY A 546 -25.21 34.15 3.21
C GLY A 546 -25.73 32.72 3.45
N ASP A 547 -25.74 32.22 4.69
CA ASP A 547 -26.36 30.96 5.08
C ASP A 547 -27.82 31.19 5.55
N GLU A 548 -28.78 30.93 4.66
CA GLU A 548 -30.22 31.24 4.81
C GLU A 548 -30.87 30.76 6.13
N ASP A 549 -30.35 29.73 6.78
CA ASP A 549 -30.93 29.17 8.01
C ASP A 549 -30.52 29.91 9.32
N ALA A 550 -29.36 30.57 9.36
CA ALA A 550 -28.98 31.44 10.48
C ALA A 550 -29.54 32.87 10.31
N ILE A 551 -29.67 33.31 9.05
CA ILE A 551 -30.15 34.63 8.63
C ILE A 551 -31.57 34.92 9.09
N THR A 552 -32.49 33.94 9.03
CA THR A 552 -33.89 34.21 9.39
C THR A 552 -34.08 34.55 10.86
N THR A 553 -33.14 34.13 11.72
CA THR A 553 -33.17 34.48 13.14
C THR A 553 -32.27 35.68 13.48
N ALA A 554 -31.07 35.78 12.88
CA ALA A 554 -30.12 36.87 13.16
C ALA A 554 -30.65 38.26 12.73
N LEU A 555 -31.33 38.36 11.57
CA LEU A 555 -31.91 39.61 11.04
C LEU A 555 -33.08 40.17 11.88
N LYS A 556 -33.59 39.40 12.86
CA LYS A 556 -34.69 39.83 13.73
C LYS A 556 -34.26 40.00 15.18
N LEU A 557 -32.99 39.80 15.51
CA LEU A 557 -32.54 39.91 16.90
C LEU A 557 -32.69 41.36 17.40
N PRO A 558 -33.29 41.56 18.59
CA PRO A 558 -33.44 42.90 19.15
C PRO A 558 -32.08 43.54 19.40
N SER A 559 -32.00 44.86 19.22
CA SER A 559 -30.85 45.65 19.62
C SER A 559 -30.55 45.45 21.11
N LEU A 560 -29.27 45.50 21.46
CA LEU A 560 -28.84 45.43 22.85
C LEU A 560 -29.41 46.59 23.66
N THR A 561 -30.15 46.28 24.72
CA THR A 561 -30.48 47.25 25.77
C THR A 561 -29.27 47.47 26.69
N LYS A 562 -29.28 48.56 27.46
CA LYS A 562 -28.26 48.81 28.48
C LYS A 562 -28.16 47.68 29.51
N GLU A 563 -29.30 47.12 29.90
CA GLU A 563 -29.37 45.96 30.80
C GLU A 563 -28.75 44.71 30.16
N ASP A 564 -28.96 44.48 28.86
CA ASP A 564 -28.35 43.34 28.17
C ASP A 564 -26.82 43.41 28.19
N ILE A 565 -26.27 44.61 28.01
CA ILE A 565 -24.83 44.86 28.01
C ILE A 565 -24.21 44.52 29.37
N GLU A 566 -24.93 44.80 30.46
CA GLU A 566 -24.45 44.67 31.83
C GLU A 566 -24.65 43.27 32.43
N THR A 567 -25.66 42.54 31.96
CA THR A 567 -26.14 41.31 32.60
C THR A 567 -25.99 40.05 31.76
N VAL A 568 -25.96 40.17 30.43
CA VAL A 568 -26.06 38.99 29.58
C VAL A 568 -24.67 38.42 29.31
N PRO A 569 -24.43 37.13 29.63
CA PRO A 569 -23.15 36.53 29.35
C PRO A 569 -23.00 36.37 27.84
N LEU A 570 -21.77 36.43 27.40
CA LEU A 570 -21.42 36.35 25.98
C LEU A 570 -21.40 34.92 25.44
N ASN A 571 -21.58 33.93 26.31
CA ASN A 571 -21.72 32.55 25.92
C ASN A 571 -23.16 32.24 25.45
N GLY A 572 -23.26 31.55 24.31
CA GLY A 572 -24.51 30.96 23.82
C GLY A 572 -25.46 31.89 23.06
N HIS A 573 -26.59 31.31 22.61
CA HIS A 573 -27.54 31.97 21.72
C HIS A 573 -28.53 32.89 22.45
N TRP A 574 -28.15 33.54 23.54
CA TRP A 574 -29.11 34.28 24.40
C TRP A 574 -29.99 35.28 23.63
N ARG A 575 -29.49 35.94 22.56
CA ARG A 575 -30.28 36.87 21.74
C ARG A 575 -31.42 36.14 21.02
N TYR A 576 -31.17 34.92 20.58
CA TYR A 576 -32.18 34.02 20.01
C TYR A 576 -33.28 33.72 21.03
N TYR A 577 -32.92 33.38 22.27
CA TYR A 577 -33.88 33.13 23.34
C TYR A 577 -34.67 34.39 23.69
N LYS A 578 -34.00 35.54 23.78
CA LYS A 578 -34.64 36.84 24.01
C LYS A 578 -35.64 37.19 22.91
N LEU A 579 -35.29 36.97 21.63
CA LEU A 579 -36.19 37.14 20.49
C LEU A 579 -37.45 36.26 20.62
N ARG A 580 -37.29 35.04 21.14
CA ARG A 580 -38.39 34.09 21.36
C ARG A 580 -39.19 34.34 22.65
N GLY A 581 -38.82 35.34 23.46
CA GLY A 581 -39.41 35.57 24.78
C GLY A 581 -39.10 34.45 25.78
N GLU A 582 -38.06 33.66 25.52
CA GLU A 582 -37.62 32.55 26.35
C GLU A 582 -36.48 32.99 27.29
N THR A 583 -36.47 32.50 28.52
CA THR A 583 -35.37 32.74 29.46
C THR A 583 -34.16 31.87 29.11
N TRP A 584 -33.02 32.50 28.88
CA TRP A 584 -31.73 31.83 28.77
C TRP A 584 -31.45 30.99 30.05
N GLY A 585 -31.14 29.71 29.90
CA GLY A 585 -30.76 28.83 31.02
C GLY A 585 -31.77 27.76 31.47
N THR A 586 -32.99 27.69 30.95
CA THR A 586 -33.97 26.66 31.39
C THR A 586 -33.73 25.24 30.87
N LYS A 587 -32.79 25.03 29.93
CA LYS A 587 -32.45 23.71 29.37
C LYS A 587 -31.02 23.20 29.62
N PHE A 588 -30.09 24.03 30.10
CA PHE A 588 -28.67 23.64 30.26
C PHE A 588 -28.29 23.12 31.65
N ASN A 589 -29.24 22.97 32.58
CA ASN A 589 -28.98 22.40 33.91
C ASN A 589 -28.98 20.86 33.95
N ASN A 590 -29.23 20.17 32.83
CA ASN A 590 -29.10 18.72 32.75
C ASN A 590 -28.34 18.39 31.47
N VAL A 591 -27.06 18.02 31.64
CA VAL A 591 -26.16 17.22 30.78
C VAL A 591 -24.78 17.89 30.82
N TRP A 592 -23.97 17.43 31.78
CA TRP A 592 -22.53 17.30 31.65
C TRP A 592 -22.21 15.81 31.74
#